data_AF-A0A4U8UET0-F1
#
_entry.id   AF-A0A4U8UET0-F1
#
_cell.length_a   1.000
_cell.length_b   1.000
_cell.length_c   1.000
_cell.angle_alpha   90.00
_cell.angle_beta   90.00
_cell.angle_gamma   90.00
#
_symmetry.space_group_name_H-M   'P 1'
#
loop_
_entity.id
_entity.type
_entity.pdbx_description
1 polymer ?
#
loop_
_entity_poly.entity_id
_entity_poly.type
_entity_poly.pdbx_seq_one_letter_code
_entity_poly.pdbx_strand_id
1 'polypeptide(L)'
;METKTETYEVSTSKWYNPFSWGSTKTETQTYSVTTIRTGAVKSALSNLIENIEQEIRDSNFTAMQSFKEKVPKEIIPALRKSIIDNGGNETSININRLRYILQSIVNSINLPDISYTNHKLPEGSGTLEGWAAESFIEESRNFIFTLKNEAKEDINKHANSIIQTLKKVELGNELFSEYDKQLEQLKNDIENKTQAITELQTITKELSAIR
;
A
#
# COMPACT_ATOMS: atom_id res chain seq x y z
N MET A 1 -11.70 14.88 34.47
CA MET A 1 -10.97 15.42 35.62
C MET A 1 -11.85 15.19 36.83
N GLU A 2 -11.30 14.54 37.85
CA GLU A 2 -11.99 14.31 39.12
C GLU A 2 -11.40 15.24 40.17
N THR A 3 -12.26 15.85 40.97
CA THR A 3 -11.83 16.73 42.07
C THR A 3 -11.64 15.87 43.32
N LYS A 4 -10.43 15.86 43.87
CA LYS A 4 -10.13 15.21 45.15
C LYS A 4 -9.96 16.26 46.25
N THR A 5 -10.40 15.90 47.44
CA THR A 5 -10.35 16.75 48.63
C THR A 5 -9.63 15.97 49.71
N GLU A 6 -8.52 16.52 50.20
CA GLU A 6 -7.78 15.98 51.34
C GLU A 6 -7.88 16.94 52.52
N THR A 7 -8.04 16.35 53.70
CA THR A 7 -8.18 17.08 54.96
C THR A 7 -7.07 16.63 55.88
N TYR A 8 -6.25 17.57 56.34
CA TYR A 8 -5.14 17.29 57.26
C TYR A 8 -5.08 18.32 58.39
N GLU A 9 -4.55 17.89 59.53
CA GLU A 9 -4.36 18.77 60.68
C GLU A 9 -2.99 19.44 60.62
N VAL A 10 -2.99 20.77 60.60
CA VAL A 10 -1.76 21.57 60.69
C VAL A 10 -1.62 22.19 62.06
N SER A 11 -0.40 22.22 62.59
CA SER A 11 -0.11 22.93 63.84
C SER A 11 -0.29 24.42 63.63
N THR A 12 -1.07 25.06 64.51
CA THR A 12 -1.23 26.53 64.51
C THR A 12 -0.14 27.23 65.33
N SER A 13 0.81 26.48 65.87
CA SER A 13 1.85 27.00 66.76
C SER A 13 2.82 27.90 66.00
N LYS A 14 2.77 29.21 66.28
CA LYS A 14 3.83 30.14 65.94
C LYS A 14 4.94 29.95 66.98
N TRP A 15 6.18 29.74 66.54
CA TRP A 15 7.33 29.21 67.31
C TRP A 15 7.83 30.06 68.50
N TYR A 16 6.95 30.70 69.27
CA TYR A 16 7.30 31.45 70.48
C TYR A 16 6.14 31.47 71.49
N ASN A 17 5.46 30.33 71.72
CA ASN A 17 4.52 30.21 72.84
C ASN A 17 4.69 28.87 73.56
N PRO A 18 5.29 28.84 74.77
CA PRO A 18 5.56 27.63 75.52
C PRO A 18 4.32 27.07 76.23
N PHE A 19 3.10 27.38 75.79
CA PHE A 19 1.85 26.79 76.32
C PHE A 19 0.83 26.35 75.25
N SER A 20 1.16 26.40 73.95
CA SER A 20 0.22 26.06 72.86
C SER A 20 0.46 24.69 72.20
N TRP A 21 1.14 23.77 72.88
CA TRP A 21 1.51 22.45 72.37
C TRP A 21 0.26 21.56 72.29
N GLY A 22 -0.51 21.73 71.23
CA GLY A 22 -1.71 20.92 70.98
C GLY A 22 -2.76 21.56 70.08
N SER A 23 -2.66 22.84 69.74
CA SER A 23 -3.65 23.48 68.86
C SER A 23 -3.38 23.15 67.39
N THR A 24 -4.10 22.18 66.84
CA THR A 24 -4.20 21.93 65.41
C THR A 24 -5.40 22.66 64.82
N LYS A 25 -5.32 23.01 63.54
CA LYS A 25 -6.49 23.39 62.75
C LYS A 25 -6.59 22.44 61.57
N THR A 26 -7.82 22.10 61.23
CA THR A 26 -8.11 21.33 60.05
C THR A 26 -7.98 22.22 58.82
N GLU A 27 -7.10 21.87 57.90
CA GLU A 27 -7.04 22.48 56.58
C GLU A 27 -7.56 21.50 55.53
N THR A 28 -8.33 22.03 54.58
CA THR A 28 -8.86 21.28 53.45
C THR A 28 -8.19 21.78 52.19
N GLN A 29 -7.57 20.86 51.44
CA GLN A 29 -6.99 21.15 50.15
C GLN A 29 -7.77 20.40 49.07
N THR A 30 -8.23 21.16 48.08
CA THR A 30 -8.93 20.63 46.91
C THR A 30 -8.00 20.69 45.70
N TYR A 31 -7.81 19.58 45.01
CA TYR A 31 -7.00 19.51 43.80
C TYR A 31 -7.65 18.61 42.74
N SER A 32 -7.43 18.95 41.46
CA SER A 32 -7.96 18.20 40.33
C SER A 32 -6.97 17.12 39.89
N VAL A 33 -7.45 15.90 39.68
CA VAL A 33 -6.66 14.75 39.23
C VAL A 33 -7.18 14.26 37.87
N THR A 34 -6.27 14.04 36.93
CA THR A 34 -6.56 13.36 35.67
C THR A 34 -6.69 11.86 35.95
N THR A 35 -7.83 11.26 35.64
CA THR A 35 -8.09 9.82 35.82
C THR A 35 -8.33 9.17 34.45
N ILE A 36 -7.67 8.05 34.15
CA ILE A 36 -7.82 7.29 32.89
C ILE A 36 -7.96 5.80 33.16
N ARG A 37 -8.92 5.17 32.48
CA ARG A 37 -9.00 3.71 32.35
C ARG A 37 -8.20 3.25 31.14
N THR A 38 -7.02 2.71 31.38
CA THR A 38 -6.07 2.29 30.32
C THR A 38 -6.66 1.26 29.36
N GLY A 39 -7.45 0.31 29.87
CA GLY A 39 -8.10 -0.72 29.05
C GLY A 39 -9.01 -0.14 27.97
N ALA A 40 -9.80 0.89 28.29
CA ALA A 40 -10.69 1.53 27.32
C ALA A 40 -9.90 2.23 26.19
N VAL A 41 -8.79 2.87 26.53
CA VAL A 41 -7.92 3.53 25.55
C VAL A 41 -7.24 2.48 24.67
N LYS A 42 -6.69 1.40 25.25
CA LYS A 42 -6.08 0.30 24.49
C LYS A 42 -7.06 -0.34 23.51
N SER A 43 -8.29 -0.63 23.93
CA SER A 43 -9.34 -1.12 23.03
C SER A 43 -9.64 -0.14 21.90
N ALA A 44 -9.71 1.17 22.18
CA ALA A 44 -9.93 2.17 21.14
C ALA A 44 -8.77 2.24 20.14
N LEU A 45 -7.52 2.10 20.60
CA LEU A 45 -6.33 2.07 19.73
C LEU A 45 -6.29 0.80 18.87
N SER A 46 -6.64 -0.36 19.43
CA SER A 46 -6.77 -1.61 18.65
C SER A 46 -7.84 -1.47 17.57
N ASN A 47 -9.02 -0.95 17.90
CA ASN A 47 -10.08 -0.71 16.92
C ASN A 47 -9.65 0.29 15.84
N LEU A 48 -8.86 1.31 16.20
CA LEU A 48 -8.30 2.26 15.24
C LEU A 48 -7.37 1.55 14.23
N ILE A 49 -6.50 0.65 14.71
CA ILE A 49 -5.64 -0.16 13.84
C ILE A 49 -6.50 -0.97 12.87
N GLU A 50 -7.46 -1.73 13.37
CA GLU A 50 -8.33 -2.58 12.55
C GLU A 50 -9.07 -1.77 11.48
N ASN A 51 -9.62 -0.61 11.86
CA ASN A 51 -10.30 0.30 10.95
C ASN A 51 -9.37 0.84 9.86
N ILE A 52 -8.16 1.29 10.22
CA ILE A 52 -7.19 1.80 9.23
C ILE A 52 -6.81 0.70 8.24
N GLU A 53 -6.50 -0.50 8.74
CA GLU A 53 -6.17 -1.63 7.88
C GLU A 53 -7.34 -2.00 6.94
N GLN A 54 -8.57 -1.99 7.44
CA GLN A 54 -9.76 -2.26 6.64
C GLN A 54 -10.00 -1.19 5.57
N GLU A 55 -9.94 0.09 5.93
CA GLU A 55 -10.12 1.21 4.99
C GLU A 55 -9.06 1.19 3.89
N ILE A 56 -7.82 0.83 4.21
CA ILE A 56 -6.75 0.65 3.22
C ILE A 56 -7.09 -0.51 2.28
N ARG A 57 -7.51 -1.67 2.81
CA ARG A 57 -7.90 -2.84 2.00
C ARG A 57 -9.07 -2.51 1.06
N ASP A 58 -10.13 -1.91 1.58
CA ASP A 58 -11.32 -1.56 0.82
C ASP A 58 -11.01 -0.50 -0.25
N SER A 59 -10.25 0.54 0.10
CA SER A 59 -9.79 1.56 -0.85
C SER A 59 -8.93 0.96 -1.97
N ASN A 60 -8.01 0.07 -1.63
CA ASN A 60 -7.17 -0.65 -2.61
C ASN A 60 -8.02 -1.51 -3.55
N PHE A 61 -9.00 -2.24 -3.00
CA PHE A 61 -9.93 -3.04 -3.79
C PHE A 61 -10.71 -2.18 -4.79
N THR A 62 -11.32 -1.09 -4.32
CA THR A 62 -12.08 -0.15 -5.17
C THR A 62 -11.21 0.50 -6.24
N ALA A 63 -10.00 0.95 -5.88
CA ALA A 63 -9.05 1.55 -6.82
C ALA A 63 -8.62 0.54 -7.89
N MET A 64 -8.33 -0.70 -7.51
CA MET A 64 -7.93 -1.76 -8.44
C MET A 64 -9.05 -2.14 -9.40
N GLN A 65 -10.29 -2.25 -8.91
CA GLN A 65 -11.45 -2.51 -9.77
C GLN A 65 -11.67 -1.38 -10.77
N SER A 66 -11.60 -0.13 -10.31
CA SER A 66 -11.71 1.05 -11.18
C SER A 66 -10.59 1.08 -12.23
N PHE A 67 -9.36 0.74 -11.84
CA PHE A 67 -8.21 0.68 -12.75
C PHE A 67 -8.37 -0.42 -13.81
N LYS A 68 -8.78 -1.63 -13.42
CA LYS A 68 -9.09 -2.75 -14.34
C LYS A 68 -10.11 -2.38 -15.41
N GLU A 69 -11.14 -1.62 -15.04
CA GLU A 69 -12.16 -1.18 -15.99
C GLU A 69 -11.68 -0.04 -16.89
N LYS A 70 -10.90 0.91 -16.34
CA LYS A 70 -10.49 2.13 -17.03
C LYS A 70 -9.38 1.88 -18.05
N VAL A 71 -8.40 1.03 -17.72
CA VAL A 71 -7.22 0.77 -18.57
C VAL A 71 -7.62 0.35 -19.99
N PRO A 72 -8.46 -0.68 -20.23
CA PRO A 72 -8.86 -1.05 -21.58
C PRO A 72 -9.70 0.03 -22.28
N LYS A 73 -10.56 0.75 -21.53
CA LYS A 73 -11.43 1.82 -22.07
C LYS A 73 -10.63 3.00 -22.60
N GLU A 74 -9.48 3.30 -22.01
CA GLU A 74 -8.62 4.41 -22.45
C GLU A 74 -7.56 3.97 -23.47
N ILE A 75 -6.89 2.84 -23.24
CA ILE A 75 -5.77 2.40 -24.08
C ILE A 75 -6.24 1.89 -25.44
N ILE A 76 -7.32 1.11 -25.51
CA ILE A 76 -7.76 0.51 -26.79
C ILE A 76 -8.14 1.58 -27.83
N PRO A 77 -8.97 2.59 -27.51
CA PRO A 77 -9.29 3.64 -28.47
C PRO A 77 -8.08 4.48 -28.87
N ALA A 78 -7.19 4.78 -27.93
CA ALA A 78 -5.96 5.53 -28.21
C ALA A 78 -5.04 4.79 -29.18
N LEU A 79 -4.83 3.50 -28.97
CA LEU A 79 -4.04 2.65 -29.89
C LEU A 79 -4.71 2.53 -31.26
N ARG A 80 -6.03 2.30 -31.32
CA ARG A 80 -6.76 2.28 -32.61
C ARG A 80 -6.58 3.57 -33.38
N LYS A 81 -6.76 4.71 -32.71
CA LYS A 81 -6.59 6.02 -33.33
C LYS A 81 -5.17 6.18 -33.88
N SER A 82 -4.15 5.85 -33.07
CA SER A 82 -2.75 5.91 -33.50
C SER A 82 -2.48 5.03 -34.73
N ILE A 83 -3.05 3.83 -34.80
CA ILE A 83 -2.90 2.95 -35.98
C ILE A 83 -3.52 3.57 -37.23
N ILE A 84 -4.75 4.10 -37.13
CA ILE A 84 -5.46 4.73 -38.26
C ILE A 84 -4.71 5.97 -38.73
N ASP A 85 -4.27 6.82 -37.80
CA ASP A 85 -3.51 8.05 -38.08
C ASP A 85 -2.18 7.74 -38.79
N ASN A 86 -1.65 6.51 -38.67
CA ASN A 86 -0.43 6.04 -39.33
C ASN A 86 -0.69 5.12 -40.54
N GLY A 87 -1.89 5.15 -41.12
CA GLY A 87 -2.22 4.44 -42.37
C GLY A 87 -2.58 2.96 -42.20
N GLY A 88 -2.70 2.48 -40.96
CA GLY A 88 -3.29 1.17 -40.66
C GLY A 88 -4.82 1.19 -40.75
N ASN A 89 -5.44 0.05 -40.42
CA ASN A 89 -6.89 -0.12 -40.42
C ASN A 89 -7.34 -1.02 -39.25
N GLU A 90 -8.64 -1.33 -39.18
CA GLU A 90 -9.22 -2.11 -38.08
C GLU A 90 -8.67 -3.53 -37.92
N THR A 91 -8.08 -4.11 -38.98
CA THR A 91 -7.48 -5.46 -38.94
C THR A 91 -5.98 -5.43 -38.64
N SER A 92 -5.36 -4.24 -38.58
CA SER A 92 -3.93 -4.08 -38.27
C SER A 92 -3.55 -4.49 -36.84
N ILE A 93 -4.52 -4.63 -35.93
CA ILE A 93 -4.29 -5.10 -34.57
C ILE A 93 -5.41 -6.02 -34.10
N ASN A 94 -5.05 -7.12 -33.43
CA ASN A 94 -6.02 -7.99 -32.77
C ASN A 94 -6.46 -7.36 -31.43
N ILE A 95 -7.62 -6.70 -31.44
CA ILE A 95 -8.17 -5.99 -30.27
C ILE A 95 -8.52 -6.93 -29.11
N ASN A 96 -8.94 -8.16 -29.41
CA ASN A 96 -9.21 -9.15 -28.37
C ASN A 96 -7.92 -9.55 -27.66
N ARG A 97 -6.85 -9.80 -28.43
CA ARG A 97 -5.51 -10.07 -27.88
C ARG A 97 -5.00 -8.91 -27.04
N LEU A 98 -5.12 -7.67 -27.54
CA LEU A 98 -4.74 -6.48 -26.78
C LEU A 98 -5.51 -6.38 -25.46
N ARG A 99 -6.83 -6.65 -25.47
CA ARG A 99 -7.65 -6.65 -24.24
C ARG A 99 -7.16 -7.70 -23.24
N TYR A 100 -6.86 -8.91 -23.70
CA TYR A 100 -6.33 -9.97 -22.84
C TYR A 100 -4.97 -9.60 -22.23
N ILE A 101 -4.06 -9.01 -23.02
CA ILE A 101 -2.76 -8.54 -22.53
C ILE A 101 -2.94 -7.46 -21.46
N LEU A 102 -3.79 -6.46 -21.72
CA LEU A 102 -4.07 -5.40 -20.74
C LEU A 102 -4.68 -5.98 -19.44
N GLN A 103 -5.61 -6.92 -19.55
CA GLN A 103 -6.17 -7.61 -18.37
C GLN A 103 -5.11 -8.41 -17.62
N SER A 104 -4.22 -9.11 -18.33
CA SER A 104 -3.11 -9.86 -17.73
C SER A 104 -2.16 -8.94 -16.96
N ILE A 105 -1.76 -7.82 -17.57
CA ILE A 105 -0.90 -6.81 -16.94
C ILE A 105 -1.55 -6.27 -15.66
N VAL A 106 -2.82 -5.86 -15.72
CA VAL A 106 -3.48 -5.32 -14.53
C VAL A 106 -3.67 -6.38 -13.45
N ASN A 107 -4.00 -7.62 -13.83
CA ASN A 107 -4.13 -8.74 -12.89
C ASN A 107 -2.79 -9.18 -12.28
N SER A 108 -1.67 -8.88 -12.92
CA SER A 108 -0.33 -9.17 -12.38
C SER A 108 0.09 -8.21 -11.25
N ILE A 109 -0.66 -7.12 -11.05
CA ILE A 109 -0.40 -6.17 -9.96
C ILE A 109 -0.84 -6.81 -8.65
N ASN A 110 0.13 -7.16 -7.82
CA ASN A 110 -0.10 -7.63 -6.46
C ASN A 110 -0.07 -6.47 -5.46
N LEU A 111 -1.07 -6.39 -4.58
CA LEU A 111 -1.15 -5.45 -3.47
C LEU A 111 -1.04 -6.24 -2.18
N PRO A 112 0.12 -6.23 -1.49
CA PRO A 112 0.24 -6.94 -0.22
C PRO A 112 -0.58 -6.23 0.86
N ASP A 113 -1.19 -7.03 1.73
CA ASP A 113 -1.91 -6.52 2.90
C ASP A 113 -0.96 -5.73 3.80
N ILE A 114 -1.43 -4.59 4.29
CA ILE A 114 -0.73 -3.79 5.29
C ILE A 114 -1.33 -4.14 6.65
N SER A 115 -0.46 -4.39 7.64
CA SER A 115 -0.89 -4.70 9.01
C SER A 115 -0.06 -3.96 10.04
N TYR A 116 -0.75 -3.38 11.01
CA TYR A 116 -0.21 -2.72 12.19
C TYR A 116 -0.57 -3.47 13.47
N THR A 117 -1.19 -4.65 13.39
CA THR A 117 -1.69 -5.41 14.54
C THR A 117 -0.60 -5.76 15.56
N ASN A 118 0.67 -5.84 15.13
CA ASN A 118 1.82 -6.10 16.00
C ASN A 118 2.38 -4.85 16.71
N HIS A 119 1.74 -3.68 16.51
CA HIS A 119 2.17 -2.46 17.17
C HIS A 119 2.04 -2.55 18.68
N LYS A 120 3.11 -2.18 19.36
CA LYS A 120 3.13 -2.11 20.81
C LYS A 120 2.25 -0.95 21.29
N LEU A 121 1.15 -1.27 21.96
CA LEU A 121 0.28 -0.27 22.59
C LEU A 121 0.98 0.43 23.77
N PRO A 122 0.54 1.65 24.14
CA PRO A 122 1.03 2.37 25.32
C PRO A 122 1.05 1.51 26.60
N GLU A 123 2.06 1.71 27.45
CA GLU A 123 2.27 0.87 28.62
C GLU A 123 1.40 1.31 29.79
N GLY A 124 0.84 0.36 30.54
CA GLY A 124 -0.03 0.66 31.69
C GLY A 124 -1.27 -0.22 31.79
N SER A 125 -1.82 -0.28 33.00
CA SER A 125 -2.94 -1.16 33.35
C SER A 125 -3.85 -0.53 34.40
N GLY A 126 -5.12 -0.93 34.41
CA GLY A 126 -6.09 -0.45 35.40
C GLY A 126 -6.45 1.03 35.22
N THR A 127 -6.76 1.67 36.34
CA THR A 127 -7.06 3.09 36.40
C THR A 127 -5.80 3.84 36.82
N LEU A 128 -5.32 4.73 35.96
CA LEU A 128 -4.20 5.63 36.27
C LEU A 128 -4.73 6.98 36.71
N GLU A 129 -3.97 7.65 37.57
CA GLU A 129 -4.29 8.97 38.10
C GLU A 129 -3.08 9.90 38.06
N GLY A 130 -3.33 11.21 38.01
CA GLY A 130 -2.30 12.25 38.09
C GLY A 130 -1.24 12.11 37.00
N TRP A 131 0.03 12.14 37.40
CA TRP A 131 1.16 12.09 36.47
C TRP A 131 1.17 10.82 35.60
N ALA A 132 0.76 9.68 36.15
CA ALA A 132 0.75 8.40 35.42
C ALA A 132 -0.33 8.41 34.33
N ALA A 133 -1.49 9.01 34.61
CA ALA A 133 -2.52 9.21 33.60
C ALA A 133 -2.06 10.16 32.50
N GLU A 134 -1.40 11.27 32.86
CA GLU A 134 -0.88 12.24 31.90
C GLU A 134 0.20 11.65 30.98
N SER A 135 1.13 10.87 31.54
CA SER A 135 2.15 10.14 30.77
C SER A 135 1.51 9.16 29.78
N PHE A 136 0.53 8.38 30.24
CA PHE A 136 -0.17 7.41 29.40
C PHE A 136 -0.94 8.07 28.24
N ILE A 137 -1.56 9.23 28.48
CA ILE A 137 -2.23 10.01 27.43
C ILE A 137 -1.20 10.43 26.37
N GLU A 138 -0.03 10.90 26.81
CA GLU A 138 1.00 11.37 25.89
C GLU A 138 1.59 10.23 25.04
N GLU A 139 1.86 9.08 25.66
CA GLU A 139 2.23 7.86 24.92
C GLU A 139 1.15 7.47 23.90
N SER A 140 -0.12 7.55 24.27
CA SER A 140 -1.24 7.26 23.37
C SER A 140 -1.31 8.24 22.19
N ARG A 141 -1.02 9.53 22.42
CA ARG A 141 -0.95 10.52 21.34
C ARG A 141 0.23 10.25 20.40
N ASN A 142 1.39 9.95 20.96
CA ASN A 142 2.57 9.60 20.17
C ASN A 142 2.34 8.35 19.33
N PHE A 143 1.70 7.32 19.90
CA PHE A 143 1.29 6.13 19.18
C PHE A 143 0.42 6.45 17.96
N ILE A 144 -0.64 7.25 18.13
CA ILE A 144 -1.54 7.64 17.04
C ILE A 144 -0.78 8.42 15.96
N PHE A 145 0.11 9.33 16.37
CA PHE A 145 0.92 10.12 15.45
C PHE A 145 1.86 9.24 14.61
N THR A 146 2.55 8.30 15.24
CA THR A 146 3.42 7.33 14.57
C THR A 146 2.63 6.47 13.60
N LEU A 147 1.54 5.85 14.05
CA LEU A 147 0.67 5.01 13.22
C LEU A 147 0.18 5.75 11.97
N LYS A 148 -0.23 7.02 12.11
CA LYS A 148 -0.65 7.85 10.99
C LYS A 148 0.47 8.06 9.96
N ASN A 149 1.69 8.33 10.42
CA ASN A 149 2.80 8.59 9.52
C ASN A 149 3.25 7.32 8.81
N GLU A 150 3.36 6.20 9.52
CA GLU A 150 3.66 4.90 8.95
C GLU A 150 2.62 4.50 7.90
N ALA A 151 1.33 4.63 8.23
CA ALA A 151 0.27 4.32 7.27
C ALA A 151 0.36 5.17 6.00
N LYS A 152 0.70 6.45 6.12
CA LYS A 152 0.93 7.32 4.96
C LYS A 152 2.15 6.87 4.16
N GLU A 153 3.25 6.51 4.81
CA GLU A 153 4.47 6.04 4.14
C GLU A 153 4.23 4.73 3.40
N ASP A 154 3.55 3.77 4.01
CA ASP A 154 3.22 2.48 3.41
C ASP A 154 2.30 2.62 2.21
N ILE A 155 1.27 3.47 2.28
CA ILE A 155 0.42 3.79 1.13
C ILE A 155 1.26 4.35 -0.04
N ASN A 156 2.16 5.28 0.23
CA ASN A 156 3.03 5.85 -0.80
C ASN A 156 4.00 4.82 -1.39
N LYS A 157 4.58 3.96 -0.54
CA LYS A 157 5.47 2.88 -0.96
C LYS A 157 4.75 1.88 -1.86
N HIS A 158 3.52 1.49 -1.51
CA HIS A 158 2.69 0.63 -2.34
C HIS A 158 2.36 1.26 -3.68
N ALA A 159 1.89 2.51 -3.70
CA ALA A 159 1.62 3.24 -4.94
C ALA A 159 2.85 3.30 -5.85
N ASN A 160 4.01 3.61 -5.27
CA ASN A 160 5.27 3.62 -6.01
C ASN A 160 5.65 2.23 -6.54
N SER A 161 5.46 1.16 -5.75
CA SER A 161 5.71 -0.21 -6.20
C SER A 161 4.86 -0.57 -7.42
N ILE A 162 3.57 -0.22 -7.41
CA ILE A 162 2.67 -0.41 -8.56
C ILE A 162 3.21 0.33 -9.78
N ILE A 163 3.59 1.60 -9.63
CA ILE A 163 4.16 2.41 -10.72
C ILE A 163 5.42 1.76 -11.28
N GLN A 164 6.32 1.26 -10.43
CA GLN A 164 7.55 0.60 -10.87
C GLN A 164 7.28 -0.73 -11.58
N THR A 165 6.30 -1.52 -11.11
CA THR A 165 5.85 -2.73 -11.80
C THR A 165 5.29 -2.39 -13.18
N LEU A 166 4.42 -1.38 -13.27
CA LEU A 166 3.84 -0.92 -14.53
C LEU A 166 4.88 -0.36 -15.51
N LYS A 167 5.92 0.34 -15.03
CA LYS A 167 7.03 0.84 -15.87
C LYS A 167 7.86 -0.27 -16.51
N LYS A 168 7.90 -1.46 -15.90
CA LYS A 168 8.62 -2.62 -16.45
C LYS A 168 7.80 -3.38 -17.49
N VAL A 169 6.53 -3.03 -17.69
CA VAL A 169 5.66 -3.68 -18.66
C VAL A 169 6.05 -3.23 -20.07
N GLU A 170 6.58 -4.13 -20.86
CA GLU A 170 6.89 -3.92 -22.27
C GLU A 170 5.68 -4.28 -23.14
N LEU A 171 4.64 -3.42 -23.13
CA LEU A 171 3.37 -3.68 -23.81
C LEU A 171 3.54 -4.01 -25.30
N GLY A 172 4.49 -3.36 -25.98
CA GLY A 172 4.82 -3.64 -27.38
C GLY A 172 5.35 -5.06 -27.57
N ASN A 173 6.28 -5.50 -26.73
CA ASN A 173 6.85 -6.85 -26.80
C ASN A 173 5.78 -7.91 -26.50
N GLU A 174 4.96 -7.70 -25.47
CA GLU A 174 3.79 -8.56 -25.18
C GLU A 174 2.82 -8.67 -26.37
N LEU A 175 2.54 -7.55 -27.03
CA LEU A 175 1.60 -7.49 -28.15
C LEU A 175 2.14 -8.14 -29.43
N PHE A 176 3.41 -7.91 -29.76
CA PHE A 176 4.01 -8.29 -31.04
C PHE A 176 4.90 -9.54 -31.01
N SER A 177 5.23 -10.08 -29.84
CA SER A 177 6.11 -11.27 -29.71
C SER A 177 5.71 -12.48 -30.56
N GLU A 178 4.42 -12.68 -30.82
CA GLU A 178 3.95 -13.77 -31.70
C GLU A 178 4.22 -13.49 -33.17
N TYR A 179 4.11 -12.23 -33.60
CA TYR A 179 4.50 -11.84 -34.96
C TYR A 179 6.00 -11.99 -35.13
N ASP A 180 6.81 -11.66 -34.13
CA ASP A 180 8.27 -11.86 -34.19
C ASP A 180 8.62 -13.35 -34.34
N LYS A 181 7.97 -14.24 -33.59
CA LYS A 181 8.14 -15.69 -33.74
C LYS A 181 7.73 -16.19 -35.13
N GLN A 182 6.59 -15.72 -35.63
CA GLN A 182 6.10 -16.09 -36.95
C GLN A 182 7.04 -15.56 -38.06
N LEU A 183 7.61 -14.37 -37.89
CA LEU A 183 8.59 -13.79 -38.81
C LEU A 183 9.90 -14.57 -38.80
N GLU A 184 10.41 -14.98 -37.63
CA GLU A 184 11.60 -15.83 -37.55
C GLU A 184 11.35 -17.22 -38.15
N GLN A 185 10.18 -17.80 -37.90
CA GLN A 185 9.83 -19.08 -38.51
C GLN A 185 9.71 -18.98 -40.04
N LEU A 186 9.08 -17.91 -40.53
CA LEU A 186 8.98 -17.64 -41.97
C LEU A 186 10.35 -17.42 -42.60
N LYS A 187 11.26 -16.72 -41.92
CA LYS A 187 12.65 -16.52 -42.36
C LYS A 187 13.38 -17.85 -42.50
N ASN A 188 13.28 -18.72 -41.49
CA ASN A 188 13.89 -20.06 -41.53
C ASN A 188 13.32 -20.91 -42.69
N ASP A 189 12.01 -20.83 -42.93
CA ASP A 189 11.37 -21.55 -44.04
C ASP A 189 11.85 -21.05 -45.41
N ILE A 190 12.05 -19.74 -45.57
CA ILE A 190 12.60 -19.14 -46.79
C ILE A 190 14.05 -19.62 -47.00
N GLU A 191 14.89 -19.55 -45.98
CA GLU A 191 16.30 -19.98 -46.06
C GLU A 191 16.43 -21.45 -46.47
N ASN A 192 15.63 -22.34 -45.86
CA ASN A 192 15.59 -23.77 -46.20
C ASN A 192 15.16 -24.00 -47.65
N LYS A 193 14.15 -23.26 -48.15
CA LYS A 193 13.71 -23.37 -49.55
C LYS A 193 14.78 -22.88 -50.52
N THR A 194 15.49 -21.80 -50.20
CA THR A 194 16.59 -21.29 -51.01
C THR A 194 17.73 -22.31 -51.12
N GLN A 195 18.07 -22.98 -50.03
CA GLN A 195 19.06 -24.07 -50.04
C GLN A 195 18.62 -25.23 -50.94
N ALA A 196 17.39 -25.72 -50.78
CA ALA A 196 16.86 -26.81 -51.60
C ALA A 196 16.84 -26.47 -53.11
N ILE A 197 16.49 -25.22 -53.47
CA ILE A 197 16.55 -24.75 -54.86
C ILE A 197 17.99 -24.76 -55.38
N THR A 198 18.95 -24.34 -54.57
CA THR A 198 20.37 -24.33 -54.93
C THR A 198 20.89 -25.75 -55.19
N GLU A 199 20.52 -26.72 -54.35
CA GLU A 199 20.85 -28.14 -54.54
C GLU A 199 20.23 -28.68 -55.84
N LEU A 200 18.95 -28.41 -56.09
CA LEU A 200 18.26 -28.81 -57.33
C LEU A 200 18.92 -28.21 -58.58
N GLN A 201 19.38 -26.95 -58.51
CA GLN A 201 20.11 -26.31 -59.61
C GLN A 201 21.46 -26.98 -59.86
N THR A 202 22.20 -27.33 -58.81
CA THR A 202 23.46 -28.08 -58.92
C THR A 202 23.23 -29.44 -59.59
N ILE A 203 22.25 -30.20 -59.10
CA ILE A 203 21.87 -31.50 -59.68
C ILE A 203 21.49 -31.34 -61.16
N THR A 204 20.68 -30.32 -61.50
CA THR A 204 20.28 -30.05 -62.89
C THR A 204 21.50 -29.75 -63.77
N LYS A 205 22.45 -28.96 -63.27
CA LYS A 205 23.69 -28.63 -63.99
C LYS A 205 24.57 -29.86 -64.20
N GLU A 206 24.74 -30.69 -63.17
CA GLU A 206 25.47 -31.95 -63.26
C GLU A 206 24.81 -32.91 -64.26
N LEU A 207 23.49 -33.08 -64.19
CA LEU A 207 22.74 -33.91 -65.14
C LEU A 207 22.85 -33.41 -66.59
N SER A 208 22.87 -32.09 -66.79
CA SER A 208 23.05 -31.50 -68.13
C SER A 208 24.44 -31.69 -68.71
N ALA A 209 25.46 -31.87 -67.87
CA ALA A 209 26.86 -32.09 -68.28
C ALA A 209 27.15 -33.56 -68.64
N ILE A 210 26.27 -34.49 -68.27
CA ILE A 210 26.39 -35.93 -68.58
C ILE A 210 25.79 -36.27 -69.96
N ARG A 211 25.16 -35.29 -70.63
CA ARG A 211 24.50 -35.45 -71.93
C ARG A 211 25.35 -34.88 -73.07
#